data_AF-A0A835UGU4-F1
#
_entry.id   AF-A0A835UGU4-F1
#
_cell.length_a   1.000
_cell.length_b   1.000
_cell.length_c   1.000
_cell.angle_alpha   90.00
_cell.angle_beta   90.00
_cell.angle_gamma   90.00
#
_symmetry.space_group_name_H-M   'P 1'
#
loop_
_entity.id
_entity.type
_entity.pdbx_description
1 polymer ?
#
loop_
_entity_poly.entity_id
_entity_poly.type
_entity_poly.pdbx_seq_one_letter_code
_entity_poly.pdbx_strand_id
1 'polypeptide(L)'
;MLTTKPSILPAKSAALYPSNLSIITDLRLKHALGPSSTVARRLRVFSTSSTMATTGGGGEILPNALRRRIYPCWGSGFFSLGIDVGTSRTGVAIGKGFAPRPLTVLDLRGEKLEQRLIQIAEQEEVDEFIIGLPKSYDGKETPQSNKVRSIAGRIAVKAAERGLRIYLQDEHGTTLEALDFMIERGLKRSARKVKVDAYSAMMVLDRYFSTSGSEAELVLPKQLDLQEKLKKGPLLPMINVGP
;
A
#
# COMPACT_ATOMS: atom_id res chain seq x y z
N MET A 1 -37.49 45.59 -27.93
CA MET A 1 -38.55 44.84 -27.20
C MET A 1 -38.35 43.36 -27.43
N LEU A 2 -37.81 42.67 -26.42
CA LEU A 2 -38.19 41.33 -25.97
C LEU A 2 -37.18 40.94 -24.90
N THR A 3 -37.68 40.98 -23.67
CA THR A 3 -37.01 40.77 -22.40
C THR A 3 -37.14 39.31 -22.01
N THR A 4 -36.04 38.64 -21.66
CA THR A 4 -36.10 37.47 -20.77
C THR A 4 -35.02 37.59 -19.70
N LYS A 5 -35.50 37.67 -18.45
CA LYS A 5 -34.77 37.77 -17.19
C LYS A 5 -34.31 36.37 -16.72
N PRO A 6 -33.45 36.30 -15.68
CA PRO A 6 -32.58 35.16 -15.39
C PRO A 6 -33.21 34.11 -14.49
N SER A 7 -32.76 32.86 -14.59
CA SER A 7 -33.08 31.78 -13.63
C SER A 7 -32.04 31.74 -12.51
N ILE A 8 -32.51 31.97 -11.29
CA ILE A 8 -31.77 31.83 -10.03
C ILE A 8 -32.37 30.65 -9.25
N LEU A 9 -31.49 29.93 -8.52
CA LEU A 9 -31.68 29.10 -7.31
C LEU A 9 -31.80 27.56 -7.48
N PRO A 10 -31.44 26.75 -6.45
CA PRO A 10 -30.94 27.11 -5.10
C PRO A 10 -29.66 26.39 -4.63
N ALA A 11 -29.05 26.96 -3.58
CA ALA A 11 -28.17 26.27 -2.64
C ALA A 11 -28.97 25.40 -1.63
N LYS A 12 -28.25 24.49 -0.93
CA LYS A 12 -28.64 23.48 0.09
C LYS A 12 -28.68 22.07 -0.52
N SER A 13 -27.97 21.07 0.03
CA SER A 13 -28.07 20.62 1.42
C SER A 13 -26.79 19.89 1.86
N ALA A 14 -26.34 20.20 3.07
CA ALA A 14 -25.49 19.33 3.86
C ALA A 14 -26.19 17.95 4.01
N ALA A 15 -25.50 16.87 3.63
CA ALA A 15 -25.94 15.53 3.96
C ALA A 15 -25.15 15.08 5.19
N LEU A 16 -25.83 15.11 6.33
CA LEU A 16 -25.43 14.45 7.57
C LEU A 16 -25.06 12.99 7.25
N TYR A 17 -23.89 12.55 7.69
CA TYR A 17 -23.58 11.12 7.74
C TYR A 17 -24.43 10.47 8.83
N PRO A 18 -25.20 9.41 8.54
CA PRO A 18 -25.91 8.70 9.57
C PRO A 18 -24.91 7.93 10.44
N SER A 19 -24.78 8.39 11.68
CA SER A 19 -24.28 7.62 12.80
C SER A 19 -25.20 6.43 13.07
N ASN A 20 -24.58 5.26 13.26
CA ASN A 20 -25.16 4.02 13.81
C ASN A 20 -26.09 3.24 12.88
N LEU A 21 -25.57 2.14 12.32
CA LEU A 21 -26.38 0.96 12.09
C LEU A 21 -25.57 -0.31 12.41
N SER A 22 -25.83 -0.82 13.61
CA SER A 22 -25.56 -2.19 14.04
C SER A 22 -26.55 -3.13 13.36
N ILE A 23 -26.09 -4.00 12.44
CA ILE A 23 -26.83 -5.21 12.08
C ILE A 23 -25.82 -6.35 11.90
N ILE A 24 -25.72 -7.20 12.92
CA ILE A 24 -25.32 -8.60 12.81
C ILE A 24 -26.61 -9.38 12.55
N THR A 25 -26.61 -10.26 11.55
CA THR A 25 -27.42 -11.50 11.33
C THR A 25 -27.37 -11.79 9.82
N ASP A 26 -27.32 -13.01 9.28
CA ASP A 26 -27.28 -14.37 9.78
C ASP A 26 -26.84 -15.28 8.61
N LEU A 27 -26.40 -16.48 8.93
CA LEU A 27 -26.06 -17.60 8.06
C LEU A 27 -27.10 -17.88 6.96
N ARG A 28 -26.62 -18.30 5.78
CA ARG A 28 -27.18 -19.49 5.09
C ARG A 28 -26.21 -20.10 4.08
N LEU A 29 -25.53 -21.16 4.50
CA LEU A 29 -24.92 -22.16 3.62
C LEU A 29 -25.83 -23.40 3.66
N LYS A 30 -26.30 -23.91 2.51
CA LYS A 30 -26.78 -25.29 2.38
C LYS A 30 -26.46 -25.86 0.99
N HIS A 31 -26.18 -27.17 1.03
CA HIS A 31 -26.00 -28.19 -0.03
C HIS A 31 -24.53 -28.37 -0.51
N ALA A 32 -23.90 -29.56 -0.44
CA ALA A 32 -24.34 -30.90 -0.03
C ALA A 32 -23.14 -31.90 0.15
N LEU A 33 -23.36 -32.98 0.95
CA LEU A 33 -22.71 -34.33 0.95
C LEU A 33 -21.22 -34.43 1.39
N GLY A 34 -20.72 -35.29 2.29
CA GLY A 34 -21.17 -36.45 3.09
C GLY A 34 -20.09 -36.78 4.18
N PRO A 35 -20.22 -37.83 5.02
CA PRO A 35 -19.51 -37.91 6.30
C PRO A 35 -18.18 -38.69 6.25
N SER A 36 -17.11 -38.18 6.89
CA SER A 36 -16.02 -39.03 7.39
C SER A 36 -15.17 -38.35 8.48
N SER A 37 -15.04 -39.07 9.60
CA SER A 37 -14.04 -39.03 10.68
C SER A 37 -13.58 -37.69 11.29
N THR A 38 -14.13 -37.39 12.46
CA THR A 38 -13.43 -37.14 13.74
C THR A 38 -12.00 -36.58 13.69
N VAL A 39 -11.86 -35.25 13.78
CA VAL A 39 -10.85 -34.58 14.64
C VAL A 39 -11.44 -33.22 15.07
N ALA A 40 -11.98 -33.14 16.29
CA ALA A 40 -12.45 -31.89 16.87
C ALA A 40 -11.27 -30.99 17.24
N ARG A 41 -10.76 -30.22 16.27
CA ARG A 41 -9.78 -29.16 16.54
C ARG A 41 -10.52 -27.91 17.01
N ARG A 42 -10.58 -27.76 18.34
CA ARG A 42 -11.08 -26.61 19.09
C ARG A 42 -10.52 -25.30 18.52
N LEU A 43 -11.28 -24.63 17.67
CA LEU A 43 -10.99 -23.26 17.26
C LEU A 43 -11.16 -22.37 18.49
N ARG A 44 -10.04 -21.83 18.98
CA ARG A 44 -10.05 -20.71 19.93
C ARG A 44 -10.58 -19.49 19.16
N VAL A 45 -11.89 -19.26 19.26
CA VAL A 45 -12.49 -17.98 18.87
C VAL A 45 -12.03 -16.97 19.90
N PHE A 46 -10.98 -16.21 19.58
CA PHE A 46 -10.69 -14.98 20.31
C PHE A 46 -11.79 -13.98 19.95
N SER A 47 -12.79 -13.88 20.82
CA SER A 47 -13.67 -12.72 20.88
C SER A 47 -12.79 -11.49 21.11
N THR A 48 -12.58 -10.70 20.06
CA THR A 48 -12.03 -9.35 20.24
C THR A 48 -13.21 -8.41 20.13
N SER A 49 -13.65 -7.95 21.30
CA SER A 49 -14.59 -6.88 21.47
C SER A 49 -14.14 -5.69 20.63
N SER A 50 -15.00 -5.26 19.71
CA SER A 50 -14.88 -4.01 18.97
C SER A 50 -14.83 -2.85 19.96
N THR A 51 -13.62 -2.46 20.36
CA THR A 51 -13.40 -1.21 21.10
C THR A 51 -12.70 -0.27 20.15
N MET A 52 -13.41 0.80 19.81
CA MET A 52 -12.90 1.95 19.07
C MET A 52 -11.57 2.39 19.68
N ALA A 53 -10.47 2.23 18.94
CA ALA A 53 -9.17 2.77 19.34
C ALA A 53 -8.96 4.13 18.67
N THR A 54 -9.74 5.11 19.11
CA THR A 54 -9.25 6.49 19.24
C THR A 54 -8.97 6.70 20.72
N THR A 55 -7.79 7.28 21.00
CA THR A 55 -7.25 7.75 22.29
C THR A 55 -6.29 6.80 23.04
N GLY A 56 -5.01 7.19 23.05
CA GLY A 56 -4.11 7.04 24.20
C GLY A 56 -3.26 5.77 24.30
N GLY A 57 -2.07 5.77 23.70
CA GLY A 57 -0.98 4.85 24.05
C GLY A 57 -0.22 4.32 22.85
N GLY A 58 0.96 4.90 22.56
CA GLY A 58 2.08 4.32 21.79
C GLY A 58 1.79 3.35 20.64
N GLY A 59 0.69 3.53 19.89
CA GLY A 59 0.19 2.53 18.95
C GLY A 59 1.05 2.44 17.71
N GLU A 60 1.62 1.27 17.45
CA GLU A 60 2.30 1.00 16.18
C GLU A 60 1.29 1.09 15.04
N ILE A 61 1.59 1.94 14.04
CA ILE A 61 0.73 2.08 12.86
C ILE A 61 0.81 0.79 12.05
N LEU A 62 -0.32 0.09 11.95
CA LEU A 62 -0.43 -1.17 11.22
C LEU A 62 -0.08 -0.98 9.73
N PRO A 63 0.59 -1.96 9.08
CA PRO A 63 0.86 -1.92 7.64
C PRO A 63 -0.44 -1.68 6.84
N ASN A 64 -0.40 -0.90 5.75
CA ASN A 64 -1.66 -0.58 5.04
C ASN A 64 -2.35 -1.82 4.49
N ALA A 65 -1.60 -2.88 4.18
CA ALA A 65 -2.20 -4.14 3.76
C ALA A 65 -3.09 -4.78 4.84
N LEU A 66 -2.71 -4.69 6.11
CA LEU A 66 -3.57 -5.15 7.21
C LEU A 66 -4.75 -4.19 7.45
N ARG A 67 -4.51 -2.87 7.32
CA ARG A 67 -5.57 -1.86 7.44
C ARG A 67 -6.67 -2.06 6.40
N ARG A 68 -6.32 -2.40 5.16
CA ARG A 68 -7.30 -2.73 4.09
C ARG A 68 -8.17 -3.94 4.43
N ARG A 69 -7.60 -4.93 5.12
CA ARG A 69 -8.33 -6.13 5.55
C ARG A 69 -9.35 -5.80 6.64
N ILE A 70 -8.96 -4.94 7.59
CA ILE A 70 -9.80 -4.56 8.75
C ILE A 70 -10.85 -3.51 8.35
N TYR A 71 -10.47 -2.57 7.49
CA TYR A 71 -11.31 -1.46 7.02
C TYR A 71 -11.49 -1.53 5.50
N PRO A 72 -12.30 -2.47 4.99
CA PRO A 72 -12.48 -2.68 3.55
C PRO A 72 -13.35 -1.60 2.88
N CYS A 73 -13.71 -0.53 3.58
CA CYS A 73 -14.55 0.53 3.04
C CYS A 73 -13.83 1.25 1.87
N TRP A 74 -14.61 1.47 0.80
CA TRP A 74 -14.20 2.30 -0.34
C TRP A 74 -13.86 3.70 0.17
N GLY A 75 -12.62 4.13 0.01
CA GLY A 75 -12.15 5.44 0.48
C GLY A 75 -11.35 5.43 1.78
N SER A 76 -10.86 4.27 2.23
CA SER A 76 -10.02 4.12 3.42
C SER A 76 -8.72 4.94 3.44
N GLY A 77 -8.37 5.67 2.38
CA GLY A 77 -7.36 6.73 2.43
C GLY A 77 -5.93 6.26 2.68
N PHE A 78 -5.62 4.98 2.42
CA PHE A 78 -4.28 4.43 2.63
C PHE A 78 -3.62 4.04 1.33
N PHE A 79 -2.53 4.74 1.02
CA PHE A 79 -1.85 4.66 -0.25
C PHE A 79 -0.44 4.10 -0.05
N SER A 80 -0.06 3.15 -0.90
CA SER A 80 1.26 2.51 -0.85
C SER A 80 1.95 2.68 -2.20
N LEU A 81 3.23 3.02 -2.17
CA LEU A 81 4.07 3.10 -3.37
C LEU A 81 4.96 1.85 -3.47
N GLY A 82 4.81 1.12 -4.56
CA GLY A 82 5.62 -0.06 -4.89
C GLY A 82 6.86 0.36 -5.64
N ILE A 83 8.01 -0.19 -5.27
CA ILE A 83 9.29 0.10 -5.91
C ILE A 83 10.02 -1.21 -6.22
N ASP A 84 10.42 -1.38 -7.47
CA ASP A 84 11.34 -2.45 -7.91
C ASP A 84 12.67 -1.80 -8.32
N VAL A 85 13.74 -2.08 -7.57
CA VAL A 85 15.05 -1.44 -7.74
C VAL A 85 15.96 -2.33 -8.58
N GLY A 86 15.91 -2.10 -9.90
CA GLY A 86 16.86 -2.70 -10.84
C GLY A 86 18.24 -2.04 -10.83
N THR A 87 19.13 -2.56 -11.66
CA THR A 87 20.51 -2.05 -11.83
C THR A 87 20.58 -0.68 -12.49
N SER A 88 19.67 -0.41 -13.43
CA SER A 88 19.61 0.83 -14.20
C SER A 88 18.30 1.57 -14.05
N ARG A 89 17.20 0.82 -14.08
CA ARG A 89 15.85 1.35 -14.06
C ARG A 89 15.18 0.98 -12.75
N THR A 90 14.29 1.84 -12.28
CA THR A 90 13.47 1.61 -11.11
C THR A 90 12.02 1.64 -11.51
N GLY A 91 11.34 0.50 -11.33
CA GLY A 91 9.91 0.40 -11.51
C GLY A 91 9.18 1.06 -10.34
N VAL A 92 8.10 1.78 -10.65
CA VAL A 92 7.23 2.40 -9.64
C VAL A 92 5.79 2.01 -9.92
N ALA A 93 5.09 1.58 -8.88
CA ALA A 93 3.68 1.23 -8.91
C ALA A 93 2.94 1.87 -7.74
N ILE A 94 1.62 1.91 -7.81
CA ILE A 94 0.80 2.53 -6.78
C ILE A 94 -0.41 1.68 -6.44
N GLY A 95 -0.74 1.61 -5.15
CA GLY A 95 -1.98 1.02 -4.64
C GLY A 95 -2.78 2.04 -3.86
N LYS A 96 -3.96 2.43 -4.36
CA LYS A 96 -4.90 3.35 -3.68
C LYS A 96 -6.24 2.68 -3.35
N GLY A 97 -6.29 1.84 -2.31
CA GLY A 97 -7.51 1.13 -1.88
C GLY A 97 -8.05 0.05 -2.84
N PHE A 98 -7.68 0.08 -4.12
CA PHE A 98 -8.01 -0.90 -5.14
C PHE A 98 -6.79 -1.77 -5.50
N ALA A 99 -6.96 -2.60 -6.54
CA ALA A 99 -5.88 -3.36 -7.17
C ALA A 99 -4.70 -2.43 -7.53
N PRO A 100 -3.44 -2.86 -7.25
CA PRO A 100 -2.25 -2.11 -7.63
C PRO A 100 -2.20 -1.86 -9.15
N ARG A 101 -1.59 -0.74 -9.54
CA ARG A 101 -1.35 -0.40 -10.96
C ARG A 101 0.08 0.10 -11.18
N PRO A 102 0.67 -0.13 -12.36
CA PRO A 102 1.96 0.46 -12.69
C PRO A 102 1.82 1.98 -12.76
N LEU A 103 2.81 2.71 -12.28
CA LEU A 103 2.84 4.18 -12.30
C LEU A 103 3.84 4.69 -13.34
N THR A 104 5.12 4.37 -13.17
CA THR A 104 6.18 4.85 -14.07
C THR A 104 7.44 4.00 -13.96
N VAL A 105 8.37 4.17 -14.90
CA VAL A 105 9.74 3.67 -14.80
C VAL A 105 10.68 4.86 -14.71
N LEU A 106 11.60 4.86 -13.76
CA LEU A 106 12.60 5.91 -13.55
C LEU A 106 13.96 5.41 -14.02
N ASP A 107 14.67 6.23 -14.80
CA ASP A 107 16.08 6.00 -15.16
C ASP A 107 16.97 6.96 -14.35
N LEU A 108 16.93 6.78 -13.03
CA LEU A 108 17.63 7.62 -12.05
C LEU A 108 18.37 6.72 -11.06
N ARG A 109 19.44 7.26 -10.46
CA ARG A 109 20.26 6.54 -9.48
C ARG A 109 20.65 7.42 -8.31
N GLY A 110 21.06 6.77 -7.22
CA GLY A 110 21.57 7.42 -6.04
C GLY A 110 20.58 8.44 -5.47
N GLU A 111 21.10 9.59 -5.04
CA GLU A 111 20.28 10.61 -4.37
C GLU A 111 19.15 11.16 -5.24
N LYS A 112 19.37 11.30 -6.56
CA LYS A 112 18.33 11.79 -7.49
C LYS A 112 17.13 10.86 -7.53
N LEU A 113 17.36 9.54 -7.47
CA LEU A 113 16.28 8.55 -7.40
C LEU A 113 15.52 8.71 -6.08
N GLU A 114 16.23 8.78 -4.96
CA GLU A 114 15.60 8.90 -3.63
C GLU A 114 14.73 10.16 -3.52
N GLN A 115 15.26 11.31 -3.95
CA GLN A 115 14.51 12.57 -3.95
C GLN A 115 13.27 12.47 -4.84
N ARG A 116 13.40 11.85 -6.02
CA ARG A 116 12.26 11.68 -6.94
C ARG A 116 11.19 10.77 -6.34
N LEU A 117 11.57 9.70 -5.63
CA LEU A 117 10.62 8.80 -4.97
C LEU A 117 9.86 9.50 -3.84
N ILE A 118 10.54 10.31 -3.04
CA ILE A 118 9.91 11.12 -1.99
C ILE A 118 8.91 12.12 -2.61
N GLN A 119 9.30 12.81 -3.69
CA GLN A 119 8.38 13.69 -4.42
C GLN A 119 7.15 12.97 -4.97
N ILE A 120 7.32 11.77 -5.54
CA ILE A 120 6.18 10.97 -6.04
C ILE A 120 5.27 10.60 -4.88
N ALA A 121 5.83 10.19 -3.73
CA ALA A 121 5.03 9.86 -2.56
C ALA A 121 4.23 11.06 -2.04
N GLU A 122 4.80 12.27 -2.07
CA GLU A 122 4.09 13.49 -1.73
C GLU A 122 2.96 13.80 -2.73
N GLN A 123 3.26 13.72 -4.03
CA GLN A 123 2.29 13.98 -5.10
C GLN A 123 1.11 13.00 -5.07
N GLU A 124 1.38 11.76 -4.68
CA GLU A 124 0.39 10.68 -4.66
C GLU A 124 -0.24 10.46 -3.29
N GLU A 125 0.17 11.23 -2.28
CA GLU A 125 -0.29 11.17 -0.88
C GLU A 125 -0.08 9.79 -0.23
N VAL A 126 1.07 9.19 -0.50
CA VAL A 126 1.43 7.84 -0.03
C VAL A 126 1.83 7.86 1.45
N ASP A 127 1.43 6.82 2.20
CA ASP A 127 1.78 6.66 3.63
C ASP A 127 2.95 5.68 3.85
N GLU A 128 3.22 4.81 2.88
CA GLU A 128 4.27 3.79 2.98
C GLU A 128 4.86 3.40 1.62
N PHE A 129 6.12 2.98 1.65
CA PHE A 129 6.82 2.41 0.51
C PHE A 129 7.00 0.92 0.70
N ILE A 130 6.75 0.16 -0.36
CA ILE A 130 7.00 -1.28 -0.42
C ILE A 130 8.11 -1.47 -1.46
N ILE A 131 9.32 -1.79 -0.98
CA ILE A 131 10.51 -1.95 -1.82
C ILE A 131 10.78 -3.43 -2.00
N GLY A 132 10.86 -3.87 -3.25
CA GLY A 132 11.24 -5.22 -3.62
C GLY A 132 12.67 -5.54 -3.14
N LEU A 133 12.82 -6.68 -2.47
CA LEU A 133 14.08 -7.20 -1.96
C LEU A 133 14.44 -8.46 -2.76
N PRO A 134 15.48 -8.41 -3.62
CA PRO A 134 15.88 -9.55 -4.42
C PRO A 134 16.32 -10.68 -3.49
N LYS A 135 15.69 -11.84 -3.61
CA LYS A 135 16.12 -13.05 -2.93
C LYS A 135 16.33 -14.16 -3.95
N SER A 136 17.28 -15.03 -3.63
CA SER A 136 17.46 -16.30 -4.35
C SER A 136 16.25 -17.20 -4.14
N TYR A 137 16.10 -18.21 -5.00
CA TYR A 137 15.04 -19.23 -4.87
C TYR A 137 15.02 -19.88 -3.47
N ASP A 138 16.20 -20.08 -2.87
CA ASP A 138 16.35 -20.62 -1.51
C ASP A 138 16.04 -19.58 -0.39
N GLY A 139 15.50 -18.41 -0.73
CA GLY A 139 15.17 -17.34 0.21
C GLY A 139 16.38 -16.54 0.76
N LYS A 140 17.59 -16.83 0.28
CA LYS A 140 18.82 -16.16 0.72
C LYS A 140 18.99 -14.80 0.06
N GLU A 141 19.54 -13.85 0.81
CA GLU A 141 19.94 -12.55 0.28
C GLU A 141 21.13 -12.66 -0.68
N THR A 142 21.16 -11.72 -1.62
CA THR A 142 22.14 -11.60 -2.70
C THR A 142 22.94 -10.30 -2.53
N PRO A 143 24.05 -10.11 -3.27
CA PRO A 143 24.75 -8.82 -3.29
C PRO A 143 23.86 -7.64 -3.72
N GLN A 144 22.80 -7.90 -4.51
CA GLN A 144 21.83 -6.88 -4.89
C GLN A 144 20.93 -6.50 -3.70
N SER A 145 20.59 -7.44 -2.83
CA SER A 145 19.79 -7.21 -1.61
C SER A 145 20.47 -6.18 -0.71
N ASN A 146 21.79 -6.26 -0.55
CA ASN A 146 22.56 -5.28 0.22
C ASN A 146 22.45 -3.85 -0.37
N LYS A 147 22.46 -3.73 -1.70
CA LYS A 147 22.28 -2.43 -2.38
C LYS A 147 20.88 -1.88 -2.16
N VAL A 148 19.87 -2.73 -2.28
CA VAL A 148 18.47 -2.38 -2.02
C VAL A 148 18.29 -1.94 -0.56
N ARG A 149 18.80 -2.71 0.40
CA ARG A 149 18.75 -2.35 1.84
C ARG A 149 19.42 -1.01 2.12
N SER A 150 20.56 -0.72 1.49
CA SER A 150 21.24 0.58 1.61
C SER A 150 20.40 1.73 1.04
N ILE A 151 19.75 1.54 -0.12
CA ILE A 151 18.83 2.53 -0.70
C ILE A 151 17.61 2.71 0.22
N ALA A 152 16.99 1.62 0.66
CA ALA A 152 15.84 1.63 1.55
C ALA A 152 16.15 2.35 2.87
N GLY A 153 17.33 2.14 3.47
CA GLY A 153 17.76 2.84 4.68
C GLY A 153 17.91 4.35 4.47
N ARG A 154 18.49 4.78 3.33
CA ARG A 154 18.59 6.22 2.99
C ARG A 154 17.23 6.85 2.76
N ILE A 155 16.32 6.15 2.07
CA ILE A 155 14.95 6.60 1.88
C ILE A 155 14.24 6.66 3.24
N ALA A 156 14.41 5.66 4.11
CA ALA A 156 13.76 5.59 5.43
C ALA A 156 14.10 6.80 6.31
N VAL A 157 15.33 7.30 6.27
CA VAL A 157 15.71 8.53 6.99
C VAL A 157 14.89 9.73 6.50
N LYS A 158 14.85 9.97 5.18
CA LYS A 158 14.10 11.08 4.56
C LYS A 158 12.58 10.92 4.73
N ALA A 159 12.09 9.69 4.61
CA ALA A 159 10.70 9.32 4.71
C ALA A 159 10.17 9.48 6.15
N ALA A 160 10.98 9.14 7.15
CA ALA A 160 10.60 9.24 8.56
C ALA A 160 10.41 10.69 9.03
N GLU A 161 11.09 11.67 8.42
CA GLU A 161 10.82 13.10 8.69
C GLU A 161 9.37 13.48 8.40
N ARG A 162 8.75 12.76 7.46
CA ARG A 162 7.36 12.93 7.02
C ARG A 162 6.43 11.87 7.61
N GLY A 163 6.93 10.96 8.44
CA GLY A 163 6.15 9.85 9.02
C GLY A 163 5.84 8.70 8.04
N LEU A 164 6.54 8.64 6.90
CA LEU A 164 6.35 7.61 5.88
C LEU A 164 7.13 6.34 6.21
N ARG A 165 6.47 5.19 6.16
CA ARG A 165 7.07 3.89 6.53
C ARG A 165 7.68 3.20 5.31
N ILE A 166 8.75 2.44 5.52
CA ILE A 166 9.41 1.66 4.47
C ILE A 166 9.35 0.19 4.84
N TYR A 167 8.82 -0.64 3.95
CA TYR A 167 8.82 -2.08 4.06
C TYR A 167 9.65 -2.71 2.94
N LEU A 168 10.39 -3.77 3.28
CA LEU A 168 11.05 -4.65 2.32
C LEU A 168 10.17 -5.89 2.09
N GLN A 169 9.86 -6.18 0.83
CA GLN A 169 9.05 -7.33 0.43
C GLN A 169 9.86 -8.20 -0.51
N ASP A 170 9.85 -9.52 -0.32
CA ASP A 170 10.51 -10.44 -1.25
C ASP A 170 9.94 -10.31 -2.68
N GLU A 171 10.81 -10.04 -3.64
CA GLU A 171 10.47 -9.84 -5.05
C GLU A 171 10.77 -11.06 -5.94
N HIS A 172 11.20 -12.19 -5.38
CA HIS A 172 11.55 -13.37 -6.18
C HIS A 172 10.41 -13.77 -7.13
N GLY A 173 10.73 -13.98 -8.41
CA GLY A 173 9.76 -14.38 -9.44
C GLY A 173 8.87 -13.25 -10.01
N THR A 174 8.86 -12.06 -9.41
CA THR A 174 7.96 -10.96 -9.81
C THR A 174 8.13 -10.50 -11.26
N THR A 175 9.34 -10.59 -11.82
CA THR A 175 9.58 -10.25 -13.24
C THR A 175 8.89 -11.22 -14.20
N LEU A 176 8.86 -12.53 -13.86
CA LEU A 176 8.17 -13.53 -14.68
C LEU A 176 6.66 -13.34 -14.57
N GLU A 177 6.15 -13.20 -13.35
CA GLU A 177 4.74 -12.89 -13.06
C GLU A 177 4.27 -11.63 -13.82
N ALA A 178 5.10 -10.57 -13.81
CA ALA A 178 4.83 -9.34 -14.54
C ALA A 178 4.75 -9.57 -16.06
N LEU A 179 5.69 -10.33 -16.63
CA LEU A 179 5.69 -10.62 -18.07
C LEU A 179 4.47 -11.43 -18.48
N ASP A 180 4.11 -12.44 -17.70
CA ASP A 180 2.94 -13.29 -17.95
C ASP A 180 1.65 -12.45 -17.88
N PHE A 181 1.50 -11.64 -16.82
CA PHE A 181 0.37 -10.70 -16.69
C PHE A 181 0.27 -9.75 -17.90
N MET A 182 1.39 -9.24 -18.39
CA MET A 182 1.38 -8.35 -19.57
C MET A 182 1.00 -9.10 -20.85
N ILE A 183 1.39 -10.37 -21.00
CA ILE A 183 1.01 -11.22 -22.14
C ILE A 183 -0.49 -11.47 -22.13
N GLU A 184 -1.03 -11.87 -20.98
CA GLU A 184 -2.47 -12.11 -20.79
C GLU A 184 -3.31 -10.87 -21.09
N ARG A 185 -2.79 -9.68 -20.74
CA ARG A 185 -3.41 -8.39 -21.06
C ARG A 185 -3.21 -7.94 -22.51
N GLY A 186 -2.56 -8.75 -23.35
CA GLY A 186 -2.40 -8.48 -24.78
C GLY A 186 -1.37 -7.39 -25.10
N LEU A 187 -0.42 -7.08 -24.20
CA LEU A 187 0.57 -6.05 -24.47
C LEU A 187 1.59 -6.50 -25.52
N LYS A 188 1.78 -5.66 -26.54
CA LYS A 188 2.83 -5.83 -27.55
C LYS A 188 4.21 -5.94 -26.90
N ARG A 189 5.10 -6.72 -27.52
CA ARG A 189 6.47 -6.97 -27.02
C ARG A 189 7.27 -5.69 -26.78
N SER A 190 7.10 -4.66 -27.64
CA SER A 190 7.76 -3.36 -27.47
C SER A 190 7.28 -2.63 -26.20
N ALA A 191 5.97 -2.59 -25.95
CA ALA A 191 5.41 -2.03 -24.73
C ALA A 191 5.85 -2.80 -23.48
N ARG A 192 5.96 -4.13 -23.58
CA ARG A 192 6.48 -4.97 -22.50
C ARG A 192 7.88 -4.58 -22.06
N LYS A 193 8.81 -4.42 -22.99
CA LYS A 193 10.20 -4.02 -22.68
C LYS A 193 10.31 -2.67 -21.96
N VAL A 194 9.43 -1.73 -22.29
CA VAL A 194 9.42 -0.39 -21.69
C VAL A 194 8.80 -0.39 -20.30
N LYS A 195 7.74 -1.17 -20.09
CA LYS A 195 6.94 -1.11 -18.86
C LYS A 195 7.24 -2.23 -17.86
N VAL A 196 8.04 -3.23 -18.21
CA VAL A 196 8.24 -4.43 -17.37
C VAL A 196 8.60 -4.09 -15.93
N ASP A 197 9.54 -3.16 -15.67
CA ASP A 197 9.93 -2.82 -14.30
C ASP A 197 8.77 -2.22 -13.49
N ALA A 198 7.93 -1.38 -14.11
CA ALA A 198 6.74 -0.84 -13.43
C ALA A 198 5.70 -1.92 -13.13
N TYR A 199 5.63 -2.96 -13.97
CA TYR A 199 4.77 -4.13 -13.71
C TYR A 199 5.39 -5.06 -12.65
N SER A 200 6.71 -5.21 -12.60
CA SER A 200 7.40 -5.90 -11.50
C SER A 200 7.11 -5.22 -10.16
N ALA A 201 7.22 -3.89 -10.09
CA ALA A 201 6.85 -3.10 -8.91
C ALA A 201 5.36 -3.27 -8.53
N MET A 202 4.47 -3.46 -9.51
CA MET A 202 3.07 -3.76 -9.28
C MET A 202 2.89 -5.16 -8.65
N MET A 203 3.62 -6.17 -9.13
CA MET A 203 3.60 -7.53 -8.54
C MET A 203 4.12 -7.53 -7.09
N VAL A 204 5.16 -6.73 -6.79
CA VAL A 204 5.64 -6.54 -5.40
C VAL A 204 4.52 -6.02 -4.49
N LEU A 205 3.75 -5.01 -4.94
CA LEU A 205 2.60 -4.51 -4.18
C LEU A 205 1.50 -5.57 -4.05
N ASP A 206 1.19 -6.28 -5.12
CA ASP A 206 0.13 -7.28 -5.12
C ASP A 206 0.44 -8.42 -4.12
N ARG A 207 1.69 -8.88 -4.10
CA ARG A 207 2.18 -9.85 -3.10
C ARG A 207 2.06 -9.31 -1.68
N TYR A 208 2.49 -8.06 -1.45
CA TYR A 208 2.38 -7.41 -0.16
C TYR A 208 0.93 -7.33 0.35
N PHE A 209 -0.02 -6.97 -0.53
CA PHE A 209 -1.44 -6.93 -0.16
C PHE A 209 -2.02 -8.32 0.08
N SER A 210 -1.63 -9.31 -0.74
CA SER A 210 -2.11 -10.69 -0.65
C SER A 210 -1.69 -11.37 0.66
N THR A 211 -0.47 -11.11 1.15
CA THR A 211 0.01 -11.59 2.46
C THR A 211 -0.44 -10.68 3.61
N SER A 212 -1.14 -9.59 3.30
CA SER A 212 -1.49 -8.51 4.22
C SER A 212 -0.31 -7.97 5.03
N GLY A 213 0.86 -7.96 4.41
CA GLY A 213 2.09 -7.42 4.98
C GLY A 213 2.77 -8.31 6.02
N SER A 214 2.34 -9.56 6.22
CA SER A 214 2.98 -10.46 7.21
C SER A 214 4.40 -10.87 6.84
N GLU A 215 4.73 -10.84 5.55
CA GLU A 215 6.05 -11.21 5.03
C GLU A 215 6.98 -10.00 4.81
N ALA A 216 6.49 -8.79 5.11
CA ALA A 216 7.20 -7.57 4.86
C ALA A 216 8.01 -7.13 6.08
N GLU A 217 9.26 -6.76 5.87
CA GLU A 217 10.17 -6.31 6.93
C GLU A 217 10.16 -4.77 7.03
N LEU A 218 9.80 -4.22 8.19
CA LEU A 218 9.84 -2.78 8.43
C LEU A 218 11.30 -2.30 8.57
N VAL A 219 11.67 -1.30 7.79
CA VAL A 219 12.99 -0.65 7.87
C VAL A 219 12.92 0.51 8.85
N LEU A 220 13.65 0.40 9.96
CA LEU A 220 13.73 1.43 10.99
C LEU A 220 15.01 2.26 10.87
N PRO A 221 14.93 3.60 10.84
CA PRO A 221 16.09 4.46 11.02
C PRO A 221 16.75 4.23 12.38
N LYS A 222 18.08 4.41 12.45
CA LYS A 222 18.83 4.26 13.71
C LYS A 222 18.52 5.37 14.72
N GLN A 223 18.10 6.54 14.26
CA GLN A 223 17.82 7.69 15.12
C GLN A 223 16.43 7.55 15.77
N LEU A 224 16.37 7.69 17.10
CA LEU A 224 15.16 7.47 17.89
C LEU A 224 14.06 8.51 17.62
N ASP A 225 14.43 9.76 17.37
CA ASP A 225 13.52 10.84 17.02
C ASP A 225 12.74 10.55 15.73
N LEU A 226 13.41 9.95 14.74
CA LEU A 226 12.78 9.50 13.50
C LEU A 226 11.82 8.33 13.73
N GLN A 227 12.19 7.39 14.63
CA GLN A 227 11.29 6.31 15.00
C GLN A 227 10.01 6.83 15.69
N GLU A 228 10.12 7.86 16.53
CA GLU A 228 8.95 8.51 17.13
C GLU A 228 8.06 9.20 16.09
N LYS A 229 8.64 9.82 15.05
CA LYS A 229 7.86 10.38 13.94
C LYS A 229 7.11 9.30 13.17
N LEU A 230 7.71 8.13 12.95
CA LEU A 230 7.03 6.98 12.31
C LEU A 230 5.83 6.49 13.14
N LYS A 231 5.90 6.57 14.47
CA LYS A 231 4.77 6.23 15.35
C LYS A 231 3.62 7.24 15.26
N LYS A 232 3.92 8.52 14.99
CA LYS A 232 2.91 9.58 14.79
C LYS A 232 2.22 9.45 13.43
N GLY A 233 2.90 8.89 12.44
CA GLY A 233 2.38 8.66 11.10
C GLY A 233 2.57 9.86 10.16
N PRO A 234 2.04 9.78 8.93
CA PRO A 234 2.25 10.79 7.92
C PRO A 234 1.76 12.17 8.38
N LEU A 235 2.61 13.18 8.21
CA LEU A 235 2.18 14.57 8.38
C LEU A 235 1.25 14.90 7.21
N LEU A 236 -0.07 14.76 7.42
CA LEU A 236 -1.04 15.26 6.45
C LEU A 236 -0.75 16.75 6.22
N PRO A 237 -0.78 17.23 4.97
CA PRO A 237 -0.65 18.66 4.72
C PRO A 237 -1.72 19.37 5.56
N MET A 238 -1.31 20.34 6.36
CA MET A 238 -2.25 21.20 7.08
C MET A 238 -3.15 21.81 6.02
N ILE A 239 -4.39 21.31 5.94
CA ILE A 239 -5.43 21.94 5.15
C ILE A 239 -5.57 23.31 5.79
N ASN A 240 -5.05 24.33 5.11
CA ASN A 240 -5.15 25.70 5.56
C ASN A 240 -6.62 26.07 5.36
N VAL A 241 -7.44 25.75 6.36
CA VAL A 241 -8.82 26.23 6.43
C VAL A 241 -8.67 27.70 6.75
N GLY A 242 -8.53 28.51 5.69
CA GLY A 242 -8.43 29.95 5.80
C GLY A 242 -9.64 30.52 6.55
N PRO A 243 -9.47 31.71 7.14
CA PRO A 243 -10.51 32.35 7.97
C PRO A 243 -11.80 32.63 7.20
#